data_AF-A0A916M1A4-F1
#
_entry.id   AF-A0A916M1A4-F1
#
_cell.length_a   1.000
_cell.length_b   1.000
_cell.length_c   1.000
_cell.angle_alpha   90.00
_cell.angle_beta   90.00
_cell.angle_gamma   90.00
#
_symmetry.space_group_name_H-M   'P 1'
#
loop_
_entity.id
_entity.type
_entity.pdbx_description
1 polymer ?
#
loop_
_entity_poly.entity_id
_entity_poly.type
_entity_poly.pdbx_seq_one_letter_code
_entity_poly.pdbx_strand_id
1 'polypeptide(L)'
;DTMRFLGLSQYVAWQNGKSLPLPEEPLQTGGVYALVRHPLYFFSLLLLWPSSMMTTGMLGLYIGVTLYFAVGSLLEEQKLQRAFGQAYLDYQSRVAWMIPYVKLGPRAAKPVINVGESLQD
;
A
#
# COMPACT_ATOMS: atom_id res chain seq x y z
N ASP A 1 16.23 -2.89 13.82
CA ASP A 1 17.18 -3.90 13.33
C ASP A 1 17.76 -3.50 11.98
N THR A 2 19.04 -3.14 11.94
CA THR A 2 19.74 -2.65 10.73
C THR A 2 19.87 -3.71 9.65
N MET A 3 20.04 -4.98 10.03
CA MET A 3 20.09 -6.11 9.10
C MET A 3 18.75 -6.38 8.40
N ARG A 4 17.63 -6.04 9.04
CA ARG A 4 16.29 -6.10 8.45
C ARG A 4 16.09 -5.01 7.40
N PHE A 5 16.55 -3.79 7.70
CA PHE A 5 16.46 -2.66 6.76
C PHE A 5 17.31 -2.86 5.51
N LEU A 6 18.48 -3.49 5.65
CA LEU A 6 19.36 -3.84 4.53
C LEU A 6 18.92 -5.10 3.75
N GLY A 7 17.86 -5.79 4.19
CA GLY A 7 17.38 -7.02 3.55
C GLY A 7 18.29 -8.25 3.74
N LEU A 8 19.39 -8.12 4.48
CA LEU A 8 20.33 -9.22 4.74
C LEU A 8 19.67 -10.36 5.50
N SER A 9 18.72 -10.06 6.41
CA SER A 9 17.95 -11.08 7.10
C SER A 9 17.06 -11.91 6.16
N GLN A 10 16.65 -11.34 5.02
CA GLN A 10 15.84 -12.04 4.00
C GLN A 10 16.72 -12.98 3.16
N TYR A 11 17.93 -12.53 2.80
CA TYR A 11 18.91 -13.36 2.08
C TYR A 11 19.35 -14.57 2.90
N VAL A 12 19.65 -14.36 4.19
CA VAL A 12 20.01 -15.45 5.11
C VAL A 12 18.84 -16.40 5.37
N ALA A 13 17.59 -15.90 5.43
CA ALA A 13 16.41 -16.75 5.56
C ALA A 13 16.16 -17.62 4.31
N TRP A 14 16.41 -17.07 3.11
CA TRP A 14 16.34 -17.80 1.84
C TRP A 14 17.35 -18.95 1.77
N GLN A 15 18.60 -18.73 2.18
CA GLN A 15 19.61 -19.79 2.23
C GLN A 15 19.26 -20.92 3.21
N ASN A 16 18.55 -20.60 4.30
CA ASN A 16 18.19 -21.56 5.34
C ASN A 16 16.85 -22.28 5.09
N GLY A 17 16.23 -22.10 3.92
CA GLY A 17 14.98 -22.77 3.55
C GLY A 17 13.78 -22.43 4.43
N LYS A 18 13.84 -21.34 5.22
CA LYS A 18 12.73 -20.88 6.04
C LYS A 18 11.81 -19.98 5.20
N SER A 19 10.50 -20.23 5.26
CA SER A 19 9.48 -19.32 4.73
C SER A 19 9.72 -17.93 5.34
N LEU A 20 9.83 -16.91 4.48
CA LEU A 20 10.22 -15.55 4.88
C LEU A 20 9.49 -15.13 6.16
N PRO A 21 10.20 -14.71 7.22
CA PRO A 21 9.56 -14.05 8.34
C PRO A 21 9.25 -12.63 7.88
N LEU A 22 8.13 -12.44 7.18
CA LEU A 22 7.42 -11.18 7.25
C LEU A 22 6.59 -11.31 8.52
N PRO A 23 7.07 -10.84 9.69
CA PRO A 23 6.17 -10.72 10.83
C PRO A 23 4.96 -9.92 10.35
N GLU A 24 3.76 -10.39 10.70
CA GLU A 24 2.54 -9.62 10.45
C GLU A 24 2.76 -8.24 11.07
N GLU A 25 3.04 -7.24 10.25
CA GLU A 25 3.22 -5.89 10.77
C GLU A 25 1.88 -5.48 11.35
N PRO A 26 1.78 -5.12 12.63
CA PRO A 26 0.50 -4.76 13.21
C PRO A 26 -0.08 -3.59 12.42
N LEU A 27 -1.39 -3.63 12.15
CA LEU A 27 -2.07 -2.56 11.42
C LEU A 27 -1.91 -1.24 12.17
N GLN A 28 -0.99 -0.38 11.70
CA GLN A 28 -0.75 0.92 12.30
C GLN A 28 -1.81 1.91 11.80
N THR A 29 -2.80 2.18 12.64
CA THR A 29 -3.89 3.12 12.36
C THR A 29 -3.76 4.46 13.10
N GLY A 30 -2.64 4.67 13.83
CA GLY A 30 -2.42 5.82 14.69
C GLY A 30 -1.75 7.03 14.00
N GLY A 31 -1.90 8.21 14.61
CA GLY A 31 -1.19 9.43 14.21
C GLY A 31 -1.63 9.98 12.85
N VAL A 32 -0.67 10.22 11.95
CA VAL A 32 -0.92 10.78 10.61
C VAL A 32 -1.75 9.83 9.74
N TYR A 33 -1.60 8.51 9.96
CA TYR A 33 -2.38 7.48 9.27
C TYR A 33 -3.87 7.52 9.65
N ALA A 34 -4.24 8.07 10.82
CA ALA A 34 -5.66 8.25 11.19
C ALA A 34 -6.36 9.34 10.36
N LEU A 35 -5.62 10.27 9.76
CA LEU A 35 -6.16 11.37 8.95
C LEU A 35 -6.26 10.99 7.48
N VAL A 36 -5.21 10.36 6.94
CA VAL A 36 -5.11 9.95 5.53
C VAL A 36 -4.39 8.61 5.45
N ARG A 37 -4.85 7.71 4.58
CA ARG A 37 -4.26 6.35 4.44
C ARG A 37 -2.87 6.38 3.82
N HIS A 38 -2.62 7.29 2.89
CA HIS A 38 -1.32 7.45 2.23
C HIS A 38 -0.77 8.88 2.36
N PRO A 39 -0.40 9.33 3.56
CA PRO A 39 0.08 10.70 3.78
C PRO A 39 1.41 10.95 3.06
N LEU A 40 2.29 9.94 2.99
CA LEU A 40 3.56 10.03 2.25
C LEU A 40 3.35 10.25 0.75
N TYR A 41 2.34 9.62 0.15
CA TYR A 41 2.04 9.77 -1.28
C TYR A 41 1.54 11.19 -1.54
N PHE A 42 0.63 11.69 -0.68
CA PHE A 42 0.14 13.06 -0.77
C PHE A 42 1.25 14.09 -0.62
N PHE A 43 2.09 14.00 0.42
CA PHE A 43 3.20 14.94 0.61
C PHE A 43 4.26 14.84 -0.50
N SER A 44 4.52 13.63 -1.02
CA SER A 44 5.44 13.45 -2.15
C SER A 44 4.92 14.19 -3.40
N LEU A 45 3.62 14.08 -3.70
CA LEU A 45 3.01 14.82 -4.81
C LEU A 45 3.01 16.33 -4.54
N LEU A 46 2.72 16.76 -3.32
CA LEU A 46 2.70 18.17 -2.92
C LEU A 46 4.09 18.83 -3.02
N LEU A 47 5.16 18.08 -2.77
CA LEU A 47 6.54 18.55 -2.95
C LEU A 47 7.00 18.49 -4.41
N LEU A 48 6.49 17.54 -5.20
CA LEU A 48 6.83 17.38 -6.61
C LEU A 48 6.24 18.48 -7.50
N TRP A 49 4.99 18.87 -7.24
CA TRP A 49 4.23 19.80 -8.07
C TRP A 49 4.67 21.28 -8.08
N PRO A 50 5.19 21.90 -7.00
CA PRO A 50 5.57 23.33 -7.00
C PRO A 50 6.88 23.64 -7.75
N SER A 51 7.31 22.77 -8.66
CA SER A 51 8.47 23.05 -9.52
C SER A 51 8.20 24.26 -10.41
N SER A 52 8.89 25.36 -10.13
CA SER A 52 8.79 26.64 -10.85
C SER A 52 9.30 26.58 -12.31
N MET A 53 9.83 25.43 -12.75
CA MET A 53 10.33 25.22 -14.12
C MET A 53 9.53 24.13 -14.82
N MET A 54 8.35 24.49 -15.33
CA MET A 54 7.51 23.58 -16.10
C MET A 54 7.94 23.52 -17.57
N THR A 55 8.83 22.59 -17.89
CA THR A 55 9.10 22.17 -19.28
C THR A 55 8.09 21.09 -19.69
N THR A 56 7.72 20.98 -20.97
CA THR A 56 6.77 19.96 -21.47
C THR A 56 7.12 18.53 -21.06
N GLY A 57 8.43 18.19 -21.01
CA GLY A 57 8.90 16.89 -20.53
C GLY A 57 8.66 16.64 -19.04
N MET A 58 8.75 17.68 -18.20
CA MET A 58 8.48 17.59 -16.76
C MET A 58 7.00 17.39 -16.48
N LEU A 59 6.11 17.98 -17.29
CA LEU A 59 4.67 17.76 -17.17
C LEU A 59 4.31 16.28 -17.40
N GLY A 60 4.87 15.68 -18.46
CA GLY A 60 4.69 14.25 -18.74
C GLY A 60 5.23 13.37 -17.60
N LEU A 61 6.39 13.72 -17.05
CA LEU A 61 6.97 13.05 -15.89
C LEU A 61 6.05 13.16 -14.65
N TYR A 62 5.53 14.34 -14.34
CA TYR A 62 4.67 14.54 -13.16
C TYR A 62 3.34 13.81 -13.28
N ILE A 63 2.75 13.75 -14.47
CA ILE A 63 1.56 12.93 -14.74
C ILE A 63 1.90 11.45 -14.53
N GLY A 64 3.02 10.99 -15.10
CA GLY A 64 3.48 9.60 -14.94
C GLY A 64 3.72 9.22 -13.48
N VAL A 65 4.40 10.07 -12.72
CA VAL A 65 4.66 9.89 -11.28
C VAL A 65 3.35 9.90 -10.48
N THR A 66 2.43 10.81 -10.80
CA THR A 66 1.10 10.85 -10.16
C THR A 66 0.32 9.57 -10.40
N LEU A 67 0.31 9.07 -11.64
CA LEU A 67 -0.36 7.81 -11.98
C LEU A 67 0.33 6.62 -11.31
N TYR A 68 1.66 6.60 -11.25
CA TYR A 68 2.43 5.58 -10.56
C TYR A 68 2.07 5.50 -9.07
N PHE A 69 2.01 6.65 -8.39
CA PHE A 69 1.59 6.72 -6.99
C PHE A 69 0.12 6.31 -6.80
N ALA A 70 -0.77 6.69 -7.72
CA ALA A 70 -2.17 6.28 -7.68
C ALA A 70 -2.33 4.75 -7.85
N VAL A 71 -1.64 4.14 -8.82
CA VAL A 71 -1.69 2.69 -9.03
C VAL A 71 -1.00 1.94 -7.88
N GLY A 72 0.14 2.44 -7.40
CA GLY A 72 0.89 1.85 -6.30
C GLY A 72 0.06 1.79 -5.01
N SER A 73 -0.62 2.89 -4.66
CA SER A 73 -1.50 2.91 -3.48
C SER A 73 -2.68 1.94 -3.63
N LEU A 74 -3.30 1.82 -4.81
CA LEU A 74 -4.36 0.82 -5.05
C LEU A 74 -3.89 -0.63 -4.85
N LEU A 75 -2.69 -0.96 -5.33
CA LEU A 75 -2.11 -2.30 -5.14
C LEU A 75 -1.75 -2.57 -3.69
N GLU A 76 -1.28 -1.55 -2.97
CA GLU A 76 -1.00 -1.64 -1.54
C GLU A 76 -2.28 -1.87 -0.73
N GLU A 77 -3.36 -1.15 -1.02
CA GLU A 77 -4.65 -1.39 -0.36
C GLU A 77 -5.17 -2.81 -0.58
N GLN A 78 -5.02 -3.36 -1.80
CA GLN A 78 -5.40 -4.76 -2.05
C GLN A 78 -4.57 -5.75 -1.24
N LYS A 79 -3.27 -5.48 -1.04
CA LYS A 79 -2.42 -6.30 -0.17
C LYS A 79 -2.87 -6.20 1.28
N LEU A 80 -3.16 -5.00 1.76
CA LEU A 80 -3.63 -4.76 3.13
C LEU A 80 -5.01 -5.37 3.38
N GLN A 81 -5.93 -5.30 2.42
CA GLN A 81 -7.22 -6.00 2.48
C GLN A 81 -7.05 -7.51 2.58
N ARG A 82 -6.09 -8.09 1.84
CA ARG A 82 -5.80 -9.54 1.93
C ARG A 82 -5.12 -9.92 3.25
N ALA A 83 -4.27 -9.06 3.79
CA ALA A 83 -3.55 -9.32 5.03
C ALA A 83 -4.42 -9.16 6.29
N PHE A 84 -5.25 -8.12 6.35
CA PHE A 84 -6.00 -7.75 7.55
C PHE A 84 -7.53 -7.92 7.44
N GLY A 85 -8.03 -8.25 6.25
CA GLY A 85 -9.46 -8.54 6.01
C GLY A 85 -10.40 -7.45 6.53
N GLN A 86 -11.32 -7.85 7.41
CA GLN A 86 -12.38 -6.98 7.94
C GLN A 86 -11.83 -5.80 8.76
N ALA A 87 -10.73 -5.98 9.49
CA ALA A 87 -10.13 -4.91 10.28
C ALA A 87 -9.67 -3.73 9.40
N TYR A 88 -9.21 -4.01 8.18
CA TYR A 88 -8.83 -2.98 7.22
C TYR A 88 -10.02 -2.34 6.51
N LEU A 89 -11.11 -3.09 6.30
CA LEU A 89 -12.36 -2.53 5.75
C LEU A 89 -13.00 -1.54 6.73
N ASP A 90 -12.99 -1.85 8.01
CA ASP A 90 -13.47 -0.94 9.04
C ASP A 90 -12.60 0.32 9.12
N TYR A 91 -11.27 0.16 8.99
CA TYR A 91 -10.35 1.28 8.84
C TYR A 91 -10.60 2.10 7.56
N GLN A 92 -10.94 1.46 6.43
CA GLN A 92 -11.31 2.10 5.15
C GLN A 92 -12.50 3.03 5.30
N SER A 93 -13.49 2.61 6.07
CA SER A 93 -14.71 3.39 6.27
C SER A 93 -14.45 4.67 7.07
N ARG A 94 -13.40 4.69 7.89
CA ARG A 94 -13.09 5.76 8.84
C ARG A 94 -12.10 6.79 8.28
N VAL A 95 -11.17 6.36 7.42
CA VAL A 95 -10.04 7.19 6.96
C VAL A 95 -10.08 7.42 5.45
N ALA A 96 -9.87 8.66 5.02
CA ALA A 96 -9.82 9.03 3.60
C ALA A 96 -8.57 8.47 2.89
N TRP A 97 -8.68 8.17 1.60
CA TRP A 97 -7.63 7.47 0.84
C TRP A 97 -6.35 8.30 0.67
N MET A 98 -6.45 9.46 0.01
CA MET A 98 -5.31 10.34 -0.26
C MET A 98 -5.65 11.82 -0.13
N ILE A 99 -6.92 12.19 -0.34
CA ILE A 99 -7.42 13.56 -0.16
C ILE A 99 -8.45 13.50 0.97
N PRO A 100 -8.34 14.37 2.01
CA PRO A 100 -9.17 14.32 3.22
C PRO A 100 -10.70 14.37 3.00
N TYR A 101 -11.17 14.61 1.77
CA TYR A 101 -12.58 14.69 1.39
C TYR A 101 -13.02 13.66 0.34
N VAL A 102 -12.10 12.88 -0.24
CA VAL A 102 -12.43 11.88 -1.25
C VAL A 102 -12.52 10.51 -0.58
N LYS A 103 -13.73 10.10 -0.22
CA LYS A 103 -14.02 8.75 0.27
C LYS A 103 -14.20 7.82 -0.94
N LEU A 104 -13.14 7.11 -1.35
CA LEU A 104 -13.32 5.95 -2.21
C LEU A 104 -13.92 4.84 -1.35
N GLY A 105 -15.19 4.49 -1.61
CA GLY A 105 -15.90 3.45 -0.87
C GLY A 105 -15.15 2.11 -0.90
N PRO A 106 -15.33 1.26 0.13
CA PRO A 106 -14.65 -0.02 0.23
C PRO A 106 -14.93 -0.86 -1.01
N ARG A 107 -13.88 -1.18 -1.76
CA ARG A 107 -13.98 -2.10 -2.89
C ARG A 107 -14.11 -3.50 -2.33
N ALA A 108 -15.26 -4.14 -2.53
CA ALA A 108 -15.50 -5.51 -2.10
C ALA A 108 -14.33 -6.41 -2.53
N ALA A 109 -13.70 -7.08 -1.56
CA ALA A 109 -12.62 -8.01 -1.83
C ALA A 109 -13.15 -9.12 -2.74
N LYS A 110 -12.41 -9.42 -3.81
CA LYS A 110 -12.74 -10.55 -4.68
C LYS A 110 -12.65 -11.82 -3.82
N PRO A 111 -13.68 -12.68 -3.79
CA PRO A 111 -13.63 -13.90 -3.00
C PRO A 111 -12.42 -14.72 -3.43
N VAL A 112 -11.60 -15.11 -2.46
CA VAL A 112 -10.48 -16.03 -2.67
C VAL A 112 -11.12 -17.38 -2.94
N ILE A 113 -11.21 -17.76 -4.21
CA ILE A 113 -11.63 -19.11 -4.59
C ILE A 113 -10.51 -20.03 -4.14
N ASN A 114 -10.75 -20.77 -3.06
CA ASN A 114 -9.86 -21.83 -2.61
C ASN A 114 -9.98 -22.98 -3.63
N VAL A 115 -9.02 -23.09 -4.55
CA VAL A 115 -8.95 -24.16 -5.57
C VAL A 115 -8.50 -25.50 -4.94
N GLY A 116 -8.35 -25.57 -3.61
CA GLY A 116 -7.89 -26.76 -2.89
C GLY A 116 -8.98 -27.76 -2.48
N GLU A 117 -10.27 -27.42 -2.59
CA GLU A 117 -11.37 -28.27 -2.11
C GLU A 117 -12.08 -29.07 -3.23
N SER A 118 -11.72 -28.89 -4.51
CA SER A 118 -12.42 -29.51 -5.64
C SER A 118 -11.83 -30.84 -6.11
N LEU A 119 -11.03 -31.54 -5.29
CA LEU A 119 -10.38 -32.81 -5.66
C LEU A 119 -10.62 -33.95 -4.65
N GLN A 120 -11.69 -33.87 -3.85
CA GLN A 120 -12.09 -34.95 -2.94
C GLN A 120 -13.49 -35.55 -3.20
N ASP A 121 -14.10 -35.25 -4.35
CA ASP A 121 -15.32 -35.94 -4.82
C ASP A 121 -14.99 -36.91 -5.96
#